data_AF-A0A8J2UG47-F1
#
_entry.id   AF-A0A8J2UG47-F1
#
_cell.length_a   1.000
_cell.length_b   1.000
_cell.length_c   1.000
_cell.angle_alpha   90.00
_cell.angle_beta   90.00
_cell.angle_gamma   90.00
#
_symmetry.space_group_name_H-M   'P 1'
#
loop_
_entity.id
_entity.type
_entity.pdbx_description
1 polymer ?
#
loop_
_entity_poly.entity_id
_entity_poly.type
_entity_poly.pdbx_seq_one_letter_code
_entity_poly.pdbx_strand_id
1 'polypeptide(L)'
;MRSYTVGDHITFETVYGQWFDGNIDDLHRDTVYMNGQAFSYKEIGAIKRERTKWNNKVNGVLLTTAGVGLFAIGAINGGIRGDAAKQWYTTSGYIVGGALIAGGVALIVTSKKYYPLGGRYKLQYLQIGRH
;
A
#
# COMPACT_ATOMS: atom_id res chain seq x y z
N MET A 1 13.89 -3.93 5.26
CA MET A 1 13.81 -5.31 5.79
C MET A 1 12.77 -5.33 6.88
N ARG A 2 11.91 -6.36 6.95
CA ARG A 2 10.94 -6.53 8.04
C ARG A 2 11.19 -7.88 8.68
N SER A 3 11.34 -7.89 9.99
CA SER A 3 11.58 -9.08 10.80
C SER A 3 10.30 -9.44 11.55
N TYR A 4 10.12 -10.73 11.77
CA TYR A 4 9.08 -11.29 12.64
C TYR A 4 9.76 -12.24 13.62
N THR A 5 9.19 -12.33 14.81
CA THR A 5 9.65 -13.15 15.93
C THR A 5 8.48 -13.95 16.47
N VAL A 6 8.76 -14.93 17.33
CA VAL A 6 7.71 -15.69 18.02
C VAL A 6 6.85 -14.73 18.85
N GLY A 7 5.54 -14.85 18.72
CA GLY A 7 4.53 -13.97 19.32
C GLY A 7 4.06 -12.83 18.41
N ASP A 8 4.78 -12.52 17.33
CA ASP A 8 4.34 -11.47 16.39
C ASP A 8 3.12 -11.92 15.60
N HIS A 9 2.22 -10.98 15.35
CA HIS A 9 1.06 -11.18 14.48
C HIS A 9 1.47 -11.13 13.01
N ILE A 10 1.05 -12.11 12.22
CA ILE A 10 1.30 -12.17 10.78
C ILE A 10 0.05 -12.64 10.04
N THR A 11 -0.22 -11.99 8.90
CA THR A 11 -1.20 -12.49 7.93
C THR A 11 -0.45 -12.86 6.65
N PHE A 12 -0.66 -14.05 6.12
CA PHE A 12 -0.06 -14.48 4.87
C PHE A 12 -1.01 -15.30 4.01
N GLU A 13 -0.71 -15.36 2.72
CA GLU A 13 -1.38 -16.16 1.72
C GLU A 13 -0.49 -17.33 1.33
N THR A 14 -1.03 -18.52 1.23
CA THR A 14 -0.31 -19.68 0.71
C THR A 14 -0.22 -19.63 -0.82
N VAL A 15 0.67 -20.43 -1.41
CA VAL A 15 0.74 -20.64 -2.87
C VAL A 15 -0.55 -21.21 -3.46
N TYR A 16 -1.44 -21.74 -2.60
CA TYR A 16 -2.75 -22.25 -2.97
C TYR A 16 -3.87 -21.18 -2.87
N GLY A 17 -3.53 -19.93 -2.55
CA GLY A 17 -4.49 -18.82 -2.46
C GLY A 17 -5.30 -18.78 -1.16
N GLN A 18 -4.88 -19.51 -0.13
CA GLN A 18 -5.55 -19.53 1.17
C GLN A 18 -4.91 -18.50 2.11
N TRP A 19 -5.75 -17.69 2.76
CA TRP A 19 -5.30 -16.68 3.71
C TRP A 19 -5.34 -17.20 5.14
N PHE A 20 -4.24 -17.02 5.86
CA PHE A 20 -4.11 -17.33 7.26
C PHE A 20 -3.72 -16.09 8.06
N ASP A 21 -4.29 -15.96 9.25
CA ASP A 21 -4.14 -14.81 10.14
C ASP A 21 -3.97 -15.31 11.57
N GLY A 22 -2.94 -14.83 12.27
CA GLY A 22 -2.66 -15.28 13.62
C GLY A 22 -1.30 -14.84 14.14
N ASN A 23 -0.95 -15.34 15.32
CA ASN A 23 0.36 -15.09 15.94
C ASN A 23 1.31 -16.25 15.65
N ILE A 24 2.58 -15.92 15.51
CA ILE A 24 3.63 -16.91 15.32
C ILE A 24 3.83 -17.67 16.63
N ASP A 25 3.55 -18.97 16.63
CA ASP A 25 3.74 -19.84 17.79
C ASP A 25 5.21 -20.26 17.92
N ASP A 26 5.87 -20.52 16.80
CA ASP A 26 7.28 -20.93 16.73
C ASP A 26 7.88 -20.66 15.34
N LEU A 27 9.21 -20.53 15.26
CA LEU A 27 9.96 -20.31 14.02
C LEU A 27 11.13 -21.29 13.92
N HIS A 28 11.10 -22.11 12.88
CA HIS A 28 12.19 -23.04 12.55
C HIS A 28 12.83 -22.62 11.23
N ARG A 29 13.93 -23.27 10.86
CA ARG A 29 14.80 -22.86 9.74
C ARG A 29 14.06 -22.59 8.43
N ASP A 30 13.01 -23.35 8.14
CA ASP A 30 12.23 -23.28 6.90
C ASP A 30 10.71 -23.32 7.14
N THR A 31 10.27 -23.21 8.39
CA THR A 31 8.87 -23.39 8.80
C THR A 31 8.46 -22.30 9.78
N VAL A 32 7.24 -21.79 9.62
CA VAL A 32 6.55 -20.99 10.63
C VAL A 32 5.41 -21.81 11.19
N TYR A 33 5.28 -21.81 12.52
CA TYR A 33 4.15 -22.40 13.20
C TYR A 33 3.17 -21.29 13.58
N MET A 34 1.90 -21.50 13.27
CA MET A 34 0.83 -20.55 13.57
C MET A 34 -0.48 -21.30 13.79
N ASN A 35 -1.17 -20.97 14.89
CA ASN A 35 -2.40 -21.64 15.33
C ASN A 35 -2.24 -23.18 15.40
N GLY A 36 -1.06 -23.66 15.82
CA GLY A 36 -0.74 -25.10 15.88
C GLY A 36 -0.53 -25.79 14.53
N GLN A 37 -0.50 -25.04 13.41
CA GLN A 37 -0.21 -25.55 12.07
C GLN A 37 1.19 -25.15 11.62
N ALA A 38 1.86 -26.05 10.92
CA ALA A 38 3.19 -25.83 10.36
C ALA A 38 3.09 -25.43 8.88
N PHE A 39 3.73 -24.32 8.51
CA PHE A 39 3.77 -23.84 7.12
C PHE A 39 5.22 -23.70 6.67
N SER A 40 5.61 -24.38 5.59
CA SER A 40 6.91 -24.16 4.99
C SER A 40 6.97 -22.77 4.35
N TYR A 41 8.12 -22.09 4.43
CA TYR A 41 8.29 -20.79 3.77
C TYR A 41 8.10 -20.87 2.24
N LYS A 42 8.24 -22.06 1.65
CA LYS A 42 7.97 -22.29 0.23
C LYS A 42 6.47 -22.31 -0.10
N GLU A 43 5.64 -22.60 0.90
CA GLU A 43 4.18 -22.64 0.77
C GLU A 43 3.57 -21.25 0.96
N ILE A 44 4.34 -20.26 1.44
CA ILE A 44 3.88 -18.89 1.62
C ILE A 44 4.09 -18.12 0.30
N GLY A 45 2.99 -17.73 -0.32
CA GLY A 45 2.97 -16.98 -1.57
C GLY A 45 3.01 -15.45 -1.38
N ALA A 46 2.42 -14.92 -0.31
CA ALA A 46 2.47 -13.49 -0.02
C ALA A 46 2.31 -13.19 1.48
N ILE A 47 2.91 -12.10 1.96
CA ILE A 47 2.68 -11.60 3.33
C ILE A 47 1.93 -10.29 3.27
N LYS A 48 0.88 -10.14 4.09
CA LYS A 48 0.15 -8.88 4.21
C LYS A 48 1.04 -7.80 4.78
N ARG A 49 1.05 -6.66 4.09
CA ARG A 49 1.77 -5.49 4.56
C ARG A 49 0.92 -4.86 5.66
N GLU A 50 1.43 -4.84 6.89
CA GLU A 50 0.83 -4.00 7.91
C GLU A 50 0.77 -2.54 7.44
N ARG A 51 -0.34 -1.87 7.77
CA ARG A 51 -0.56 -0.47 7.40
C ARG A 51 0.52 0.38 8.04
N THR A 52 1.47 0.88 7.25
CA THR A 52 2.35 1.96 7.69
C THR A 52 1.53 3.23 7.92
N LYS A 53 1.97 4.11 8.85
CA LYS A 53 1.36 5.43 9.09
C LYS A 53 1.14 6.24 7.79
N TRP A 54 2.00 6.04 6.79
CA TRP A 54 1.75 6.45 5.42
C TRP A 54 0.75 5.53 4.72
N ASN A 55 -0.49 6.00 4.58
CA ASN A 55 -1.55 5.31 3.88
C ASN A 55 -1.65 5.84 2.45
N ASN A 56 -0.86 5.26 1.53
CA ASN A 56 -0.82 5.68 0.12
C ASN A 56 -2.20 5.74 -0.54
N LYS A 57 -3.15 4.89 -0.12
CA LYS A 57 -4.52 4.94 -0.63
C LYS A 57 -5.26 6.18 -0.13
N VAL A 58 -5.19 6.49 1.17
CA VAL A 58 -5.82 7.69 1.75
C VAL A 58 -5.14 8.96 1.25
N ASN A 59 -3.81 9.00 1.22
CA ASN A 59 -3.05 10.13 0.68
C ASN A 59 -3.35 10.31 -0.82
N GLY A 60 -3.45 9.21 -1.57
CA GLY A 60 -3.80 9.26 -2.98
C GLY A 60 -5.22 9.77 -3.21
N VAL A 61 -6.21 9.35 -2.39
CA VAL A 61 -7.57 9.88 -2.44
C VAL A 61 -7.58 11.37 -2.12
N LEU A 62 -6.88 11.80 -1.06
CA LEU A 62 -6.79 13.21 -0.68
C LEU A 62 -6.21 14.08 -1.80
N LEU A 63 -5.12 13.64 -2.43
CA LEU A 63 -4.49 14.36 -3.54
C LEU A 63 -5.43 14.46 -4.76
N THR A 64 -6.10 13.36 -5.11
CA THR A 64 -7.08 13.37 -6.20
C THR A 64 -8.23 14.32 -5.90
N THR A 65 -8.79 14.27 -4.69
CA THR A 65 -9.88 15.17 -4.28
C THR A 65 -9.43 16.63 -4.26
N ALA A 66 -8.21 16.92 -3.80
CA ALA A 66 -7.65 18.27 -3.85
C ALA A 66 -7.51 18.78 -5.29
N GLY A 67 -6.98 17.95 -6.20
CA GLY A 67 -6.86 18.30 -7.61
C GLY A 67 -8.22 18.53 -8.30
N VAL A 68 -9.20 17.66 -8.04
CA VAL A 68 -10.58 17.84 -8.52
C VAL A 68 -11.20 19.12 -7.94
N GLY A 69 -10.99 19.38 -6.65
CA GLY A 69 -11.48 20.57 -5.96
C GLY A 69 -10.92 21.86 -6.56
N LEU A 70 -9.64 21.90 -6.93
CA LEU A 70 -9.03 23.04 -7.62
C LEU A 70 -9.71 23.33 -8.96
N PHE A 71 -10.04 22.29 -9.74
CA PHE A 71 -10.79 22.46 -10.98
C PHE A 71 -12.23 22.93 -10.73
N ALA A 72 -12.91 22.37 -9.73
CA ALA A 72 -14.26 22.81 -9.38
C ALA A 72 -14.30 24.29 -8.98
N ILE A 73 -13.35 24.76 -8.17
CA ILE A 73 -13.25 26.16 -7.75
C ILE A 73 -12.98 27.07 -8.96
N GLY A 74 -12.07 26.68 -9.87
CA GLY A 74 -11.81 27.43 -11.10
C GLY A 74 -13.06 27.61 -11.96
N ALA A 75 -13.83 26.52 -12.16
CA ALA A 75 -15.08 26.54 -12.90
C ALA A 75 -16.14 27.46 -12.26
N ILE A 76 -16.33 27.34 -10.94
CA ILE A 76 -17.31 28.13 -10.19
C ILE A 76 -16.96 29.62 -10.29
N ASN A 77 -15.70 29.98 -10.04
CA ASN A 77 -15.25 31.37 -10.09
C ASN A 77 -15.36 31.95 -11.50
N GLY A 78 -14.97 31.20 -12.53
CA GLY A 78 -15.11 31.61 -13.92
C GLY A 78 -16.57 31.79 -14.35
N GLY A 79 -17.46 30.89 -13.91
CA GLY A 79 -18.90 31.00 -14.14
C GLY A 79 -19.53 32.22 -13.46
N ILE A 80 -19.16 32.51 -12.20
CA ILE A 80 -19.64 33.71 -11.48
C ILE A 80 -19.16 35.00 -12.15
N ARG A 81 -17.93 35.03 -12.65
CA ARG A 81 -17.37 36.21 -13.34
C ARG A 81 -17.90 36.39 -14.77
N GLY A 82 -18.59 35.39 -15.32
CA GLY A 82 -19.03 35.39 -16.72
C GLY A 82 -17.87 35.24 -17.71
N ASP A 83 -16.73 34.72 -17.27
CA ASP A 83 -15.55 34.51 -18.09
C ASP A 83 -15.81 33.45 -19.16
N ALA A 84 -15.11 33.51 -20.29
CA ALA A 84 -15.10 32.41 -21.25
C ALA A 84 -14.44 31.16 -20.62
N ALA A 85 -14.89 29.95 -20.95
CA ALA A 85 -14.40 28.70 -20.33
C ALA A 85 -12.86 28.52 -20.38
N LYS A 86 -12.19 29.08 -21.39
CA LYS A 86 -10.73 29.05 -21.53
C LYS A 86 -10.00 29.91 -20.48
N GLN A 87 -10.70 30.83 -19.82
CA GLN A 87 -10.17 31.76 -18.82
C GLN A 87 -10.48 31.32 -17.39
N TRP A 88 -11.29 30.26 -17.21
CA TRP A 88 -11.66 29.73 -15.89
C TRP A 88 -10.45 29.17 -15.14
N TYR A 89 -9.35 28.89 -15.85
CA TYR A 89 -8.17 28.24 -15.31
C TYR A 89 -6.90 28.92 -15.81
N THR A 90 -5.93 29.08 -14.92
CA THR A 90 -4.58 29.46 -15.29
C THR A 90 -3.79 28.26 -15.79
N THR A 91 -2.76 28.47 -16.60
CA THR A 91 -1.84 27.42 -17.04
C THR A 91 -1.23 26.67 -15.85
N SER A 92 -0.86 27.39 -14.79
CA SER A 92 -0.38 26.79 -13.54
C SER A 92 -1.46 25.99 -12.82
N GLY A 93 -2.72 26.42 -12.87
CA GLY A 93 -3.86 25.70 -12.30
C GLY A 93 -4.08 24.33 -12.94
N TYR A 94 -3.97 24.26 -14.28
CA TYR A 94 -4.02 22.98 -15.01
C TYR A 94 -2.88 22.04 -14.62
N ILE A 95 -1.65 22.57 -14.54
CA ILE A 95 -0.46 21.78 -14.21
C ILE A 95 -0.56 21.23 -12.79
N VAL A 96 -0.88 22.09 -11.81
CA VAL A 96 -0.97 21.68 -10.40
C VAL A 96 -2.14 20.72 -10.19
N GLY A 97 -3.34 21.06 -10.69
CA GLY A 97 -4.51 20.19 -10.57
C GLY A 97 -4.29 18.82 -11.23
N GLY A 98 -3.72 18.82 -12.44
CA GLY A 98 -3.38 17.60 -13.17
C GLY A 98 -2.33 16.75 -12.45
N ALA A 99 -1.27 17.36 -11.92
CA ALA A 99 -0.23 16.66 -11.17
C ALA A 99 -0.76 16.03 -9.88
N LEU A 100 -1.64 16.73 -9.15
CA LEU A 100 -2.28 16.21 -7.94
C LEU A 100 -3.16 14.99 -8.24
N ILE A 101 -3.98 15.05 -9.30
CA ILE A 101 -4.82 13.92 -9.73
C ILE A 101 -3.94 12.75 -10.17
N ALA A 102 -2.96 12.98 -11.06
CA ALA A 102 -2.11 11.93 -11.59
C ALA A 102 -1.28 11.26 -10.48
N GLY A 103 -0.67 12.05 -9.59
CA GLY A 103 0.06 11.54 -8.43
C GLY A 103 -0.85 10.81 -7.45
N GLY A 104 -2.06 11.32 -7.20
CA GLY A 104 -3.06 10.69 -6.35
C GLY A 104 -3.48 9.32 -6.87
N VAL A 105 -3.84 9.22 -8.16
CA VAL A 105 -4.16 7.96 -8.83
C VAL A 105 -2.98 6.99 -8.77
N ALA A 106 -1.76 7.46 -9.09
CA ALA A 106 -0.56 6.64 -9.02
C ALA A 106 -0.35 6.02 -7.63
N LEU A 107 -0.55 6.79 -6.55
CA LEU A 107 -0.44 6.28 -5.18
C LEU A 107 -1.53 5.27 -4.82
N ILE A 108 -2.76 5.48 -5.30
CA ILE A 108 -3.87 4.52 -5.11
C ILE A 108 -3.54 3.19 -5.79
N VAL A 109 -3.17 3.21 -7.08
CA VAL A 109 -2.94 1.98 -7.85
C VAL A 109 -1.67 1.24 -7.42
N THR A 110 -0.65 1.97 -6.95
CA THR A 110 0.60 1.36 -6.47
C THR A 110 0.56 0.95 -5.00
N SER A 111 -0.55 1.20 -4.30
CA SER A 111 -0.75 0.76 -2.92
C SER A 111 -0.89 -0.77 -2.83
N LYS A 112 0.26 -1.46 -2.89
CA LYS A 112 0.31 -2.92 -2.73
C LYS A 112 -0.03 -3.28 -1.28
N LYS A 113 -1.12 -4.03 -1.10
CA LYS A 113 -1.59 -4.54 0.20
C LYS A 113 -0.74 -5.69 0.73
N TYR A 114 0.06 -6.34 -0.14
CA TYR A 114 0.80 -7.56 0.18
C TYR A 114 2.20 -7.53 -0.44
N TYR A 115 3.11 -8.27 0.15
CA TYR A 115 4.45 -8.58 -0.34
C TYR A 115 4.43 -9.95 -1.03
N PRO A 116 4.29 -10.02 -2.36
CA PRO A 116 4.34 -11.30 -3.07
C PRO A 116 5.74 -11.89 -2.98
N LEU A 117 5.85 -13.08 -2.42
CA LEU A 117 7.09 -13.83 -2.26
C LEU A 117 7.46 -14.54 -3.57
N GLY A 118 8.74 -14.86 -3.73
CA GLY A 118 9.27 -15.55 -4.91
C GLY A 118 9.84 -14.63 -6.01
N GLY A 119 9.53 -13.34 -5.96
CA GLY A 119 10.16 -12.32 -6.81
C GLY A 119 11.18 -11.48 -6.03
N ARG A 120 10.95 -10.17 -5.98
CA ARG A 120 11.78 -9.20 -5.24
C ARG A 120 11.75 -9.38 -3.72
N TYR A 121 10.76 -10.09 -3.19
CA TYR A 121 10.61 -10.33 -1.76
C TYR A 121 10.92 -11.80 -1.44
N LYS A 122 11.73 -12.02 -0.41
CA LYS A 122 12.15 -13.34 0.06
C LYS A 122 12.02 -13.41 1.58
N LEU A 123 11.64 -14.59 2.08
CA LEU A 123 11.70 -14.92 3.50
C LEU A 123 13.06 -15.55 3.81
N GLN A 124 13.65 -15.15 4.93
CA GLN A 124 14.92 -15.69 5.42
C GLN A 124 14.81 -15.89 6.93
N TYR A 125 15.17 -17.08 7.40
CA TYR A 125 15.32 -17.35 8.82
C TYR A 125 16.65 -16.77 9.30
N LEU A 126 16.59 -15.96 10.37
CA LEU A 126 17.77 -15.40 11.01
C LEU A 126 17.88 -16.02 12.41
N GLN A 127 18.87 -16.91 12.59
CA GLN A 127 19.20 -17.43 13.91
C GLN A 127 20.06 -16.41 14.66
N ILE A 128 19.51 -15.80 15.70
CA ILE A 128 20.28 -14.89 16.58
C ILE A 128 20.92 -15.75 17.67
N GLY A 129 22.17 -16.19 17.44
CA GLY A 129 22.99 -16.81 18.47
C GLY A 129 23.78 -15.77 19.27
N ARG A 130 23.88 -15.94 20.59
CA ARG A 130 24.95 -15.29 21.36
C ARG A 130 26.26 -16.00 21.01
N HIS A 131 27.17 -15.27 20.37
CA HIS A 131 28.59 -15.61 20.42
C HIS A 131 29.12 -15.40 21.84
#